data_AF-A0A928HRN3-F1
#
_entry.id   AF-A0A928HRN3-F1
#
_cell.length_a   1.000
_cell.length_b   1.000
_cell.length_c   1.000
_cell.angle_alpha   90.00
_cell.angle_beta   90.00
_cell.angle_gamma   90.00
#
_symmetry.space_group_name_H-M   'P 1'
#
loop_
_entity.id
_entity.type
_entity.pdbx_description
1 polymer ?
#
loop_
_entity_poly.entity_id
_entity_poly.type
_entity_poly.pdbx_seq_one_letter_code
_entity_poly.pdbx_strand_id
1 'polypeptide(L)'
;MKKNITPKFSTWTLWSPLKFATISFGIMITTAFIFSLIAGAIYAPAPMPQTPLIILLTIGFIGAIAIQIKTLPRGKMDRISFISIHNAQTIILSILFIISSYMLVRYAQQIIFYLLIMETQLSATFLITLTASLIFYLYLLGLLFANMYAKFCRARELKIPTWKIICSIPFGFSALWIPGYILDYDTTKSITYTPKSKNLTNATKWIISRPAHTIATFIAITTLSGFFFGFNAVLLTFSLALIFGIWALQSGTKPFIKNIAGKYANAAVIFNAILVILFIGFYAFMPTTTQDVQLTISDTEIIETQQQ
;
A
#
# COMPACT_ATOMS: atom_id res chain seq x y z
N MET A 1 -5.58 -37.02 -3.22
CA MET A 1 -6.33 -35.93 -3.88
C MET A 1 -6.37 -34.70 -2.97
N LYS A 2 -5.52 -33.67 -3.20
CA LYS A 2 -5.73 -32.37 -2.54
C LYS A 2 -6.94 -31.73 -3.21
N LYS A 3 -8.04 -31.52 -2.48
CA LYS A 3 -9.16 -30.71 -2.97
C LYS A 3 -8.59 -29.39 -3.49
N ASN A 4 -8.77 -29.10 -4.78
CA ASN A 4 -8.54 -27.77 -5.34
C ASN A 4 -9.60 -26.84 -4.74
N ILE A 5 -9.36 -26.38 -3.51
CA ILE A 5 -10.19 -25.37 -2.88
C ILE A 5 -9.87 -24.08 -3.63
N THR A 6 -10.79 -23.67 -4.51
CA THR A 6 -10.71 -22.38 -5.19
C THR A 6 -10.60 -21.30 -4.12
N PRO A 7 -9.57 -20.45 -4.16
CA PRO A 7 -9.36 -19.45 -3.12
C PRO A 7 -10.53 -18.48 -3.03
N LYS A 8 -10.97 -18.18 -1.81
CA LYS A 8 -12.05 -17.20 -1.56
C LYS A 8 -11.52 -15.79 -1.77
N PHE A 9 -12.34 -14.91 -2.35
CA PHE A 9 -12.00 -13.48 -2.51
C PHE A 9 -11.86 -12.72 -1.21
N SER A 10 -12.65 -13.08 -0.20
CA SER A 10 -12.46 -12.56 1.15
C SER A 10 -11.05 -12.82 1.69
N THR A 11 -10.34 -13.83 1.19
CA THR A 11 -8.93 -14.05 1.55
C THR A 11 -8.04 -12.90 1.06
N TRP A 12 -8.30 -12.37 -0.14
CA TRP A 12 -7.52 -11.30 -0.77
C TRP A 12 -7.88 -9.90 -0.26
N THR A 13 -9.14 -9.67 0.10
CA THR A 13 -9.63 -8.34 0.47
C THR A 13 -9.80 -8.13 1.97
N LEU A 14 -10.02 -9.18 2.77
CA LEU A 14 -10.36 -9.05 4.19
C LEU A 14 -9.40 -9.84 5.08
N TRP A 15 -9.38 -11.16 4.95
CA TRP A 15 -8.74 -12.04 5.94
C TRP A 15 -7.21 -12.00 5.92
N SER A 16 -6.58 -11.97 4.74
CA SER A 16 -5.12 -11.86 4.67
C SER A 16 -4.63 -10.50 5.17
N PRO A 17 -5.20 -9.35 4.74
CA PRO A 17 -4.86 -8.04 5.31
C PRO A 17 -5.10 -7.94 6.81
N LEU A 18 -6.21 -8.48 7.31
CA LEU A 18 -6.52 -8.45 8.75
C LEU A 18 -5.52 -9.30 9.56
N LYS A 19 -5.18 -10.50 9.08
CA LYS A 19 -4.15 -11.33 9.73
C LYS A 19 -2.80 -10.63 9.77
N PHE A 20 -2.41 -9.98 8.66
CA PHE A 20 -1.22 -9.15 8.62
C PHE A 20 -1.28 -8.06 9.69
N ALA A 21 -2.40 -7.34 9.79
CA ALA A 21 -2.57 -6.27 10.77
C ALA A 21 -2.40 -6.78 12.21
N THR A 22 -3.06 -7.89 12.56
CA THR A 22 -2.99 -8.46 13.91
C THR A 22 -1.59 -8.97 14.26
N ILE A 23 -0.90 -9.61 13.30
CA ILE A 23 0.45 -10.14 13.52
C ILE A 23 1.44 -8.99 13.66
N SER A 24 1.41 -8.02 12.75
CA SER A 24 2.28 -6.85 12.79
C SER A 24 2.08 -6.06 14.08
N PHE A 25 0.84 -5.85 14.50
CA PHE A 25 0.53 -5.17 15.76
C PHE A 25 1.09 -5.92 16.97
N GLY A 26 0.88 -7.24 17.04
CA GLY A 26 1.41 -8.09 18.10
C GLY A 26 2.94 -8.06 18.16
N ILE A 27 3.61 -8.10 17.00
CA ILE A 27 5.07 -7.96 16.90
C ILE A 27 5.50 -6.59 17.41
N MET A 28 4.86 -5.50 16.98
CA MET A 28 5.22 -4.14 17.40
C MET A 28 5.13 -3.97 18.93
N ILE A 29 4.02 -4.41 19.54
CA ILE A 29 3.84 -4.35 21.00
C ILE A 29 4.89 -5.20 21.71
N THR A 30 5.04 -6.46 21.30
CA THR A 30 5.92 -7.40 22.00
C THR A 30 7.37 -6.95 21.91
N THR A 31 7.82 -6.50 20.72
CA THR A 31 9.17 -5.99 20.52
C THR A 31 9.40 -4.70 21.30
N ALA A 32 8.47 -3.75 21.29
CA ALA A 32 8.60 -2.52 22.07
C ALA A 32 8.67 -2.82 23.57
N PHE A 33 7.79 -3.68 24.08
CA PHE A 33 7.76 -4.05 25.49
C PHE A 33 9.06 -4.75 25.94
N ILE A 34 9.52 -5.77 25.20
CA ILE A 34 10.77 -6.47 25.51
C ILE A 34 11.96 -5.51 25.43
N PHE A 35 11.99 -4.63 24.43
CA PHE A 35 13.06 -3.65 24.29
C PHE A 35 13.08 -2.68 25.49
N SER A 36 11.93 -2.15 25.91
CA SER A 36 11.85 -1.27 27.08
C SER A 36 12.31 -1.96 28.37
N LEU A 37 11.99 -3.24 28.58
CA LEU A 37 12.45 -4.01 29.75
C LEU A 37 13.97 -4.20 29.75
N ILE A 38 14.54 -4.65 28.62
CA ILE A 38 15.98 -4.92 28.51
C ILE A 38 16.77 -3.61 28.59
N ALA A 39 16.33 -2.60 27.84
CA ALA A 39 17.03 -1.33 27.79
C ALA A 39 16.95 -0.61 29.15
N GLY A 40 15.82 -0.69 29.86
CA GLY A 40 15.69 -0.17 31.23
C GLY A 40 16.67 -0.80 32.22
N ALA A 41 17.00 -2.07 32.04
CA ALA A 41 17.98 -2.77 32.87
C ALA A 41 19.44 -2.43 32.54
N ILE A 42 19.74 -2.07 31.28
CA ILE A 42 21.12 -1.88 30.80
C ILE A 42 21.55 -0.40 30.78
N TYR A 43 20.62 0.50 30.43
CA TYR A 43 20.96 1.89 30.08
C TYR A 43 20.51 2.91 31.13
N ALA A 44 19.85 2.54 32.23
CA ALA A 44 19.52 3.52 33.27
C ALA A 44 20.82 4.08 33.91
N PRO A 45 21.09 5.41 33.90
CA PRO A 45 20.22 6.56 33.56
C PRO A 45 20.51 7.26 32.21
N ALA A 46 21.31 6.68 31.32
CA ALA A 46 21.66 7.24 30.02
C ALA A 46 20.48 7.18 29.01
N PRO A 47 20.40 8.14 28.06
CA PRO A 47 19.43 8.11 26.98
C PRO A 47 19.64 6.87 26.10
N MET A 48 18.56 6.11 25.88
CA MET A 48 18.61 4.85 25.12
C MET A 48 18.76 5.09 23.61
N PRO A 49 19.67 4.38 22.94
CA PRO A 49 19.72 4.40 21.48
C PRO A 49 18.45 3.72 20.91
N GLN A 50 17.71 4.43 20.06
CA GLN A 50 16.47 3.93 19.42
C GLN A 50 16.73 3.03 18.20
N THR A 51 17.95 3.06 17.66
CA THR A 51 18.34 2.31 16.45
C THR A 51 18.05 0.81 16.54
N PRO A 52 18.38 0.10 17.63
CA PRO A 52 18.10 -1.33 17.74
C PRO A 52 16.60 -1.66 17.72
N LEU A 53 15.77 -0.82 18.36
CA LEU A 53 14.31 -0.96 18.31
C LEU A 53 13.79 -0.84 16.87
N ILE A 54 14.25 0.18 16.13
CA ILE A 54 13.87 0.39 14.72
C ILE A 54 14.27 -0.82 13.87
N ILE A 55 15.47 -1.38 14.05
CA ILE A 55 15.93 -2.56 13.31
C ILE A 55 15.04 -3.77 13.61
N LEU A 56 14.76 -4.05 14.89
CA LEU A 56 13.92 -5.18 15.30
C LEU A 56 12.49 -5.06 14.76
N LEU A 57 11.89 -3.87 14.85
CA LEU A 57 10.57 -3.60 14.29
C LEU A 57 10.56 -3.80 12.77
N THR A 58 11.61 -3.34 12.07
CA THR A 58 11.73 -3.51 10.61
C THR A 58 11.81 -4.99 10.22
N ILE A 59 12.64 -5.78 10.92
CA ILE A 59 12.75 -7.22 10.69
C ILE A 59 11.41 -7.93 10.94
N GLY A 60 10.76 -7.61 12.05
CA GLY A 60 9.45 -8.15 12.40
C GLY A 60 8.38 -7.83 11.36
N PHE A 61 8.38 -6.59 10.85
CA PHE A 61 7.47 -6.14 9.81
C PHE A 61 7.70 -6.87 8.47
N ILE A 62 8.97 -7.04 8.05
CA ILE A 62 9.34 -7.84 6.88
C ILE A 62 8.87 -9.30 7.05
N GLY A 63 9.03 -9.86 8.25
CA GLY A 63 8.53 -11.19 8.59
C GLY A 63 7.01 -11.31 8.41
N ALA A 64 6.25 -10.33 8.88
CA ALA A 64 4.79 -10.29 8.72
C ALA A 64 4.37 -10.22 7.23
N ILE A 65 5.06 -9.41 6.42
CA ILE A 65 4.85 -9.35 4.96
C ILE A 65 5.10 -10.72 4.33
N ALA A 66 6.23 -11.37 4.68
CA ALA A 66 6.58 -12.68 4.14
C ALA A 66 5.53 -13.75 4.50
N ILE A 67 5.01 -13.73 5.73
CA ILE A 67 3.91 -14.62 6.16
C ILE A 67 2.65 -14.34 5.34
N GLN A 68 2.29 -13.08 5.15
CA GLN A 68 1.12 -12.70 4.36
C GLN A 68 1.24 -13.23 2.91
N ILE A 69 2.36 -12.98 2.24
CA ILE A 69 2.62 -13.45 0.88
C ILE A 69 2.61 -14.99 0.81
N LYS A 70 3.15 -15.68 1.83
CA LYS A 70 3.13 -17.14 1.88
C LYS A 70 1.73 -17.73 2.05
N THR A 71 0.84 -17.02 2.74
CA THR A 71 -0.54 -17.46 3.02
C THR A 71 -1.53 -17.08 1.91
N LEU A 72 -1.19 -16.11 1.07
CA LEU A 72 -1.99 -15.77 -0.08
C LEU A 72 -2.04 -16.93 -1.10
N PRO A 73 -3.19 -17.12 -1.78
CA PRO A 73 -3.35 -18.21 -2.74
C PRO A 73 -2.31 -18.15 -3.86
N ARG A 74 -1.53 -19.24 -3.98
CA ARG A 74 -0.54 -19.41 -5.03
C ARG A 74 -1.20 -20.07 -6.23
N GLY A 75 -1.31 -19.35 -7.34
CA GLY A 75 -1.92 -19.86 -8.56
C GLY A 75 -1.69 -18.91 -9.73
N LYS A 76 -2.14 -19.36 -10.91
CA LYS A 76 -2.25 -18.50 -12.08
C LYS A 76 -3.20 -17.35 -11.75
N MET A 77 -3.06 -16.17 -12.33
CA MET A 77 -4.03 -15.08 -12.14
C MET A 77 -4.58 -14.69 -13.51
N ASP A 78 -5.76 -15.20 -13.82
CA ASP A 78 -6.49 -14.83 -15.03
C ASP A 78 -6.94 -13.36 -14.96
N ARG A 79 -7.27 -12.80 -16.13
CA ARG A 79 -7.61 -11.37 -16.27
C ARG A 79 -8.84 -11.00 -15.45
N ILE A 80 -9.85 -11.87 -15.39
CA ILE A 80 -11.09 -11.66 -14.63
C ILE A 80 -10.79 -11.60 -13.14
N SER A 81 -10.07 -12.61 -12.62
CA SER A 81 -9.65 -12.64 -11.22
C SER A 81 -8.83 -11.41 -10.86
N PHE A 82 -7.84 -11.04 -11.69
CA PHE A 82 -7.00 -9.88 -11.45
C PHE A 82 -7.82 -8.57 -11.39
N ILE A 83 -8.65 -8.29 -12.38
CA ILE A 83 -9.44 -7.04 -12.43
C ILE A 83 -10.41 -6.98 -11.25
N SER A 84 -11.07 -8.09 -10.91
CA SER A 84 -12.00 -8.12 -9.78
C SER A 84 -11.32 -7.86 -8.44
N ILE A 85 -10.16 -8.49 -8.18
CA ILE A 85 -9.40 -8.32 -6.93
C ILE A 85 -8.79 -6.92 -6.88
N HIS A 86 -8.13 -6.49 -7.96
CA HIS A 86 -7.48 -5.18 -8.02
C HIS A 86 -8.49 -4.04 -7.80
N ASN A 87 -9.62 -4.06 -8.52
CA ASN A 87 -10.64 -3.01 -8.38
C ASN A 87 -11.23 -3.01 -6.97
N ALA A 88 -11.54 -4.17 -6.41
CA ALA A 88 -12.09 -4.25 -5.07
C ALA A 88 -11.10 -3.73 -4.02
N GLN A 89 -9.83 -4.14 -4.10
CA GLN A 89 -8.80 -3.66 -3.19
C GLN A 89 -8.60 -2.15 -3.32
N THR A 90 -8.54 -1.60 -4.53
CA THR A 90 -8.39 -0.15 -4.73
C THR A 90 -9.61 0.61 -4.23
N ILE A 91 -10.83 0.15 -4.50
CA ILE A 91 -12.05 0.79 -4.00
C ILE A 91 -12.09 0.76 -2.47
N ILE A 92 -11.83 -0.40 -1.85
CA ILE A 92 -11.79 -0.54 -0.39
C ILE A 92 -10.72 0.40 0.18
N LEU A 93 -9.50 0.39 -0.38
CA LEU A 93 -8.41 1.24 0.08
C LEU A 93 -8.78 2.73 0.00
N SER A 94 -9.30 3.18 -1.14
CA SER A 94 -9.67 4.58 -1.35
C SER A 94 -10.81 5.03 -0.45
N ILE A 95 -11.89 4.24 -0.31
CA ILE A 95 -13.01 4.59 0.57
C ILE A 95 -12.53 4.69 2.02
N LEU A 96 -11.81 3.66 2.48
CA LEU A 96 -11.30 3.63 3.86
C LEU A 96 -10.34 4.77 4.13
N PHE A 97 -9.47 5.11 3.17
CA PHE A 97 -8.57 6.24 3.31
C PHE A 97 -9.27 7.59 3.33
N ILE A 98 -10.32 7.80 2.51
CA ILE A 98 -11.13 9.03 2.55
C ILE A 98 -11.75 9.19 3.95
N ILE A 99 -12.31 8.11 4.50
CA ILE A 99 -12.88 8.11 5.85
C ILE A 99 -11.80 8.46 6.89
N SER A 100 -10.63 7.81 6.82
CA SER A 100 -9.53 8.06 7.76
C SER A 100 -8.97 9.47 7.66
N SER A 101 -8.83 10.00 6.45
CA SER A 101 -8.32 11.35 6.22
C SER A 101 -9.31 12.39 6.75
N TYR A 102 -10.61 12.18 6.54
CA TYR A 102 -11.66 13.01 7.12
C TYR A 102 -11.63 12.97 8.65
N MET A 103 -11.49 11.79 9.25
CA MET A 103 -11.34 11.65 10.71
C MET A 103 -10.07 12.35 11.20
N LEU A 104 -8.94 12.20 10.52
CA LEU A 104 -7.67 12.80 10.91
C LEU A 104 -7.75 14.33 10.84
N VAL A 105 -8.25 14.92 9.75
CA VAL A 105 -8.41 16.38 9.65
C VAL A 105 -9.33 16.92 10.74
N ARG A 106 -10.42 16.21 11.04
CA ARG A 106 -11.41 16.64 12.04
C ARG A 106 -10.91 16.53 13.48
N TYR A 107 -10.08 15.53 13.78
CA TYR A 107 -9.66 15.20 15.15
C TYR A 107 -8.15 15.40 15.41
N ALA A 108 -7.35 15.84 14.43
CA ALA A 108 -5.89 15.96 14.55
C ALA A 108 -5.46 16.82 15.74
N GLN A 109 -6.07 18.00 15.91
CA GLN A 109 -5.74 18.90 17.02
C GLN A 109 -6.03 18.25 18.38
N GLN A 110 -7.15 17.54 18.50
CA GLN A 110 -7.52 16.83 19.72
C GLN A 110 -6.55 15.69 20.00
N ILE A 111 -6.17 14.90 18.98
CA ILE A 111 -5.20 13.81 19.11
C ILE A 111 -3.83 14.33 19.56
N ILE A 112 -3.34 15.43 18.95
CA ILE A 112 -2.06 16.05 19.30
C ILE A 112 -2.10 16.60 20.73
N PHE A 113 -3.19 17.29 21.10
CA PHE A 113 -3.38 17.82 22.44
C PHE A 113 -3.43 16.72 23.51
N TYR A 114 -4.15 15.61 23.23
CA TYR A 114 -4.19 14.45 24.13
C TYR A 114 -2.85 13.73 24.24
N LEU A 115 -2.05 13.67 23.18
CA LEU A 115 -0.70 13.10 23.21
C LEU A 115 0.29 13.97 24.02
N LEU A 116 0.12 15.30 23.99
CA LEU A 116 0.98 16.25 24.71
C LEU A 116 0.68 16.34 26.22
N ILE A 117 -0.58 16.20 26.63
CA ILE A 117 -1.02 16.53 28.01
C ILE A 117 -1.10 15.31 28.93
N MET A 118 -1.12 14.09 28.40
CA MET A 118 -1.35 12.87 29.18
C MET A 118 -0.15 11.91 29.18
N GLU A 119 1.06 12.41 29.46
CA GLU A 119 2.24 11.55 29.66
C GLU A 119 2.12 10.58 30.85
N THR A 120 1.14 10.77 31.76
CA THR A 120 1.05 9.98 33.00
C THR A 120 -0.27 9.24 33.24
N GLN A 121 -1.37 9.55 32.53
CA GLN A 121 -2.66 8.82 32.65
C GLN A 121 -3.44 8.77 31.33
N LEU A 122 -3.02 7.91 30.40
CA LEU A 122 -3.79 7.66 29.19
C LEU A 122 -5.13 7.00 29.55
N SER A 123 -6.25 7.65 29.22
CA SER A 123 -7.57 7.07 29.44
C SER A 123 -7.74 5.77 28.64
N ALA A 124 -8.47 4.79 29.19
CA ALA A 124 -8.72 3.52 28.50
C ALA A 124 -9.36 3.74 27.11
N THR A 125 -10.23 4.73 26.98
CA THR A 125 -10.88 5.13 25.72
C THR A 125 -9.85 5.61 24.69
N PHE A 126 -8.84 6.37 25.11
CA PHE A 126 -7.77 6.83 24.22
C PHE A 126 -6.92 5.66 23.73
N LEU A 127 -6.51 4.75 24.64
CA LEU A 127 -5.73 3.56 24.28
C LEU A 127 -6.48 2.64 23.31
N ILE A 128 -7.79 2.44 23.51
CA ILE A 128 -8.63 1.67 22.59
C ILE A 128 -8.68 2.33 21.22
N THR A 129 -8.87 3.65 21.17
CA THR A 129 -8.96 4.41 19.91
C THR A 129 -7.64 4.38 19.14
N LEU A 130 -6.52 4.57 19.84
CA LEU A 130 -5.17 4.48 19.27
C LEU A 130 -4.88 3.07 18.73
N THR A 131 -5.19 2.04 19.52
CA THR A 131 -5.04 0.63 19.12
C THR A 131 -5.87 0.30 17.88
N ALA A 132 -7.15 0.68 17.86
CA ALA A 132 -8.02 0.47 16.71
C ALA A 132 -7.50 1.18 15.47
N SER A 133 -7.01 2.41 15.61
CA SER A 133 -6.45 3.21 14.51
C SER A 133 -5.17 2.58 13.94
N LEU A 134 -4.29 2.06 14.81
CA LEU A 134 -3.06 1.37 14.40
C LEU A 134 -3.36 0.07 13.67
N ILE A 135 -4.25 -0.78 14.21
CA ILE A 135 -4.68 -2.02 13.54
C ILE A 135 -5.32 -1.71 12.19
N PHE A 136 -6.14 -0.66 12.14
CA PHE A 136 -6.76 -0.22 10.91
C PHE A 136 -5.73 0.24 9.87
N TYR A 137 -4.72 1.03 10.26
CA TYR A 137 -3.65 1.44 9.34
C TYR A 137 -2.83 0.25 8.84
N LEU A 138 -2.50 -0.69 9.74
CA LEU A 138 -1.82 -1.93 9.37
C LEU A 138 -2.68 -2.80 8.43
N TYR A 139 -4.01 -2.79 8.57
CA TYR A 139 -4.90 -3.44 7.63
C TYR A 139 -4.82 -2.82 6.23
N LEU A 140 -4.77 -1.49 6.12
CA LEU A 140 -4.57 -0.81 4.82
C LEU A 140 -3.25 -1.19 4.17
N LEU A 141 -2.16 -1.28 4.96
CA LEU A 141 -0.87 -1.78 4.46
C LEU A 141 -0.94 -3.25 4.05
N GLY A 142 -1.63 -4.10 4.80
CA GLY A 142 -1.89 -5.48 4.40
C GLY A 142 -2.65 -5.57 3.08
N LEU A 143 -3.62 -4.69 2.84
CA LEU A 143 -4.37 -4.61 1.58
C LEU A 143 -3.47 -4.19 0.42
N LEU A 144 -2.57 -3.23 0.66
CA LEU A 144 -1.54 -2.80 -0.30
C LEU A 144 -0.63 -3.96 -0.71
N PHE A 145 -0.08 -4.71 0.25
CA PHE A 145 0.78 -5.86 -0.05
C PHE A 145 0.04 -6.98 -0.77
N ALA A 146 -1.23 -7.23 -0.42
CA ALA A 146 -2.06 -8.19 -1.14
C ALA A 146 -2.31 -7.76 -2.61
N ASN A 147 -2.48 -6.45 -2.86
CA ASN A 147 -2.60 -5.90 -4.21
C ASN A 147 -1.28 -6.02 -5.00
N MET A 148 -0.15 -5.68 -4.37
CA MET A 148 1.17 -5.88 -4.96
C MET A 148 1.42 -7.35 -5.34
N TYR A 149 0.99 -8.29 -4.48
CA TYR A 149 1.09 -9.72 -4.78
C TYR A 149 0.18 -10.13 -5.94
N ALA A 150 -1.05 -9.58 -6.04
CA ALA A 150 -1.93 -9.84 -7.18
C ALA A 150 -1.32 -9.34 -8.51
N LYS A 151 -0.69 -8.15 -8.49
CA LYS A 151 0.07 -7.59 -9.63
C LYS A 151 1.26 -8.50 -10.01
N PHE A 152 1.99 -9.00 -9.01
CA PHE A 152 3.08 -9.96 -9.21
C PHE A 152 2.58 -11.25 -9.89
N CYS A 153 1.49 -11.84 -9.40
CA CYS A 153 0.91 -13.04 -10.01
C CYS A 153 0.47 -12.80 -11.46
N ARG A 154 -0.16 -11.65 -11.75
CA ARG A 154 -0.57 -11.31 -13.12
C ARG A 154 0.62 -11.11 -14.05
N ALA A 155 1.66 -10.42 -13.60
CA ALA A 155 2.89 -10.22 -14.38
C ALA A 155 3.59 -11.55 -14.69
N ARG A 156 3.54 -12.53 -13.77
CA ARG A 156 4.04 -13.88 -14.03
C ARG A 156 3.24 -14.63 -15.10
N GLU A 157 1.92 -14.47 -15.14
CA GLU A 157 1.09 -15.04 -16.21
C GLU A 157 1.35 -14.42 -17.59
N LEU A 158 1.84 -13.17 -17.62
CA LEU A 158 2.37 -12.53 -18.81
C LEU A 158 3.78 -13.01 -19.19
N LYS A 159 4.29 -14.07 -18.54
CA LYS A 159 5.61 -14.67 -18.75
C LYS A 159 6.78 -13.72 -18.48
N ILE A 160 6.57 -12.71 -17.64
CA ILE A 160 7.64 -11.78 -17.25
C ILE A 160 8.55 -12.48 -16.22
N PRO A 161 9.90 -12.45 -16.40
CA PRO A 161 10.83 -13.02 -15.42
C PRO A 161 10.69 -12.40 -14.04
N THR A 162 10.72 -13.24 -12.99
CA THR A 162 10.52 -12.82 -11.59
C THR A 162 11.38 -11.64 -11.16
N TRP A 163 12.66 -11.62 -11.55
CA TRP A 163 13.56 -10.53 -11.20
C TRP A 163 13.13 -9.18 -11.79
N LYS A 164 12.63 -9.16 -13.04
CA LYS A 164 12.10 -7.94 -13.67
C LYS A 164 10.86 -7.46 -12.95
N ILE A 165 10.00 -8.38 -12.51
CA ILE A 165 8.81 -8.03 -11.73
C ILE A 165 9.22 -7.38 -10.41
N ILE A 166 10.15 -7.98 -9.66
CA ILE A 166 10.64 -7.43 -8.39
C ILE A 166 11.27 -6.05 -8.58
N CYS A 167 12.17 -5.90 -9.56
CA CYS A 167 12.80 -4.61 -9.87
C CYS A 167 11.80 -3.57 -10.43
N SER A 168 10.64 -4.01 -10.92
CA SER A 168 9.56 -3.13 -11.35
C SER A 168 8.56 -2.74 -10.24
N ILE A 169 8.81 -3.09 -8.97
CA ILE A 169 7.90 -2.85 -7.85
C ILE A 169 8.41 -1.86 -6.75
N PRO A 170 9.61 -1.22 -6.78
CA PRO A 170 9.99 -0.33 -5.68
C PRO A 170 8.97 0.82 -5.54
N PHE A 171 8.58 1.12 -4.29
CA PHE A 171 7.54 2.07 -3.89
C PHE A 171 6.08 1.69 -4.19
N GLY A 172 5.76 0.41 -4.41
CA GLY A 172 4.36 -0.04 -4.59
C GLY A 172 3.76 0.30 -5.96
N PHE A 173 4.53 0.96 -6.82
CA PHE A 173 4.15 1.35 -8.16
C PHE A 173 4.80 0.40 -9.18
N SER A 174 3.98 -0.38 -9.90
CA SER A 174 4.49 -1.31 -10.91
C SER A 174 3.98 -0.98 -12.30
N ALA A 175 4.81 -0.41 -13.18
CA ALA A 175 4.39 -0.15 -14.56
C ALA A 175 3.83 -1.41 -15.26
N LEU A 176 4.21 -2.62 -14.82
CA LEU A 176 3.71 -3.90 -15.33
C LEU A 176 2.24 -4.20 -15.03
N TRP A 177 1.59 -3.49 -14.10
CA TRP A 177 0.16 -3.72 -13.84
C TRP A 177 -0.74 -3.14 -14.94
N ILE A 178 -0.30 -2.06 -15.60
CA ILE A 178 -1.01 -1.39 -16.69
C ILE A 178 -1.32 -2.35 -17.85
N PRO A 179 -0.34 -3.04 -18.45
CA PRO A 179 -0.65 -4.03 -19.48
C PRO A 179 -1.43 -5.23 -18.95
N GLY A 180 -1.21 -5.63 -17.69
CA GLY A 180 -1.97 -6.71 -17.06
C GLY A 180 -3.46 -6.43 -16.93
N TYR A 181 -3.83 -5.14 -16.88
CA TYR A 181 -5.19 -4.64 -16.79
C TYR A 181 -5.80 -4.37 -18.19
N ILE A 182 -5.07 -3.63 -19.03
CA ILE A 182 -5.58 -3.10 -20.30
C ILE A 182 -5.56 -4.14 -21.42
N LEU A 183 -4.51 -4.97 -21.51
CA LEU A 183 -4.37 -5.90 -22.63
C LEU A 183 -5.34 -7.06 -22.51
N ASP A 184 -6.04 -7.33 -23.61
CA ASP A 184 -6.88 -8.50 -23.77
C ASP A 184 -6.02 -9.71 -24.10
N TYR A 185 -5.38 -10.26 -23.08
CA TYR A 185 -4.54 -11.45 -23.17
C TYR A 185 -5.05 -12.54 -22.24
N ASP A 186 -5.74 -13.51 -22.84
CA ASP A 186 -6.12 -14.78 -22.21
C ASP A 186 -5.20 -15.88 -22.72
N THR A 187 -4.03 -16.01 -22.09
CA THR A 187 -3.17 -17.18 -22.31
C THR A 187 -3.67 -18.44 -21.62
N THR A 188 -4.57 -18.32 -20.65
CA THR A 188 -4.91 -19.41 -19.75
C THR A 188 -6.40 -19.39 -19.42
N LYS A 189 -7.14 -20.39 -19.96
CA LYS A 189 -8.56 -20.68 -19.65
C LYS A 189 -8.81 -21.12 -18.20
N SER A 190 -7.78 -21.18 -17.35
CA SER A 190 -7.93 -21.64 -15.98
C SER A 190 -8.36 -20.48 -15.09
N ILE A 191 -9.68 -20.32 -14.93
CA ILE A 191 -10.29 -19.45 -13.93
C ILE A 191 -9.69 -19.81 -12.57
N THR A 192 -8.87 -18.93 -12.01
CA THR A 192 -8.26 -19.19 -10.69
C THR A 192 -9.21 -18.78 -9.58
N TYR A 193 -10.12 -17.85 -9.87
CA TYR A 193 -11.16 -17.44 -8.98
C TYR A 193 -12.43 -17.07 -9.75
N THR A 194 -13.56 -17.66 -9.33
CA THR A 194 -14.88 -17.24 -9.77
C THR A 194 -15.53 -16.45 -8.64
N PRO A 195 -15.89 -15.18 -8.84
CA PRO A 195 -16.62 -14.45 -7.83
C PRO A 195 -17.97 -15.09 -7.55
N LYS A 196 -18.18 -15.48 -6.29
CA LYS A 196 -19.48 -16.03 -5.85
C LYS A 196 -20.60 -14.98 -5.94
N SER A 197 -20.26 -13.70 -5.80
CA SER A 197 -21.22 -12.60 -6.01
C SER A 197 -21.52 -12.44 -7.49
N LYS A 198 -22.79 -12.65 -7.86
CA LYS A 198 -23.30 -12.43 -9.22
C LYS A 198 -23.04 -11.00 -9.69
N ASN A 199 -23.17 -10.02 -8.79
CA ASN A 199 -22.97 -8.60 -9.11
C ASN A 199 -21.50 -8.30 -9.43
N LEU A 200 -20.56 -8.80 -8.63
CA LEU A 200 -19.13 -8.60 -8.87
C LEU A 200 -18.68 -9.32 -10.15
N THR A 201 -19.21 -10.52 -10.40
CA THR A 201 -18.94 -11.25 -11.65
C THR A 201 -19.49 -10.51 -12.86
N ASN A 202 -20.73 -10.00 -12.80
CA ASN A 202 -21.35 -9.26 -13.88
C ASN A 202 -20.62 -7.94 -14.16
N ALA A 203 -20.26 -7.19 -13.12
CA ALA A 203 -19.47 -5.97 -13.25
C ALA A 203 -18.11 -6.26 -13.91
N THR A 204 -17.40 -7.29 -13.44
CA THR A 204 -16.10 -7.66 -14.01
C THR A 204 -16.23 -8.09 -15.47
N LYS A 205 -17.24 -8.89 -15.81
CA LYS A 205 -17.55 -9.29 -17.19
C LYS A 205 -17.90 -8.10 -18.08
N TRP A 206 -18.63 -7.12 -17.55
CA TRP A 206 -18.93 -5.90 -18.27
C TRP A 206 -17.66 -5.07 -18.55
N ILE A 207 -16.76 -4.94 -17.58
CA ILE A 207 -15.48 -4.23 -17.71
C ILE A 207 -14.62 -4.85 -18.81
N ILE A 208 -14.49 -6.18 -18.84
CA ILE A 208 -13.64 -6.88 -19.81
C ILE A 208 -14.29 -7.02 -21.18
N SER A 209 -15.61 -6.85 -21.29
CA SER A 209 -16.35 -7.12 -22.53
C SER A 209 -15.93 -6.26 -23.71
N ARG A 210 -15.41 -5.04 -23.44
CA ARG A 210 -14.96 -4.09 -24.46
C ARG A 210 -13.71 -3.35 -23.99
N PRO A 211 -12.73 -3.09 -24.87
CA PRO A 211 -11.54 -2.30 -24.53
C PRO A 211 -11.89 -0.92 -23.94
N ALA A 212 -12.92 -0.26 -24.48
CA ALA A 212 -13.39 1.03 -23.98
C ALA A 212 -13.84 0.97 -22.51
N HIS A 213 -14.56 -0.08 -22.10
CA HIS A 213 -14.99 -0.25 -20.70
C HIS A 213 -13.79 -0.50 -19.78
N THR A 214 -12.82 -1.29 -20.23
CA THR A 214 -11.58 -1.55 -19.49
C THR A 214 -10.79 -0.26 -19.29
N ILE A 215 -10.62 0.56 -20.34
CA ILE A 215 -9.91 1.84 -20.27
C ILE A 215 -10.65 2.83 -19.37
N ALA A 216 -11.97 2.97 -19.53
CA ALA A 216 -12.77 3.85 -18.69
C ALA A 216 -12.67 3.47 -17.20
N THR A 217 -12.74 2.16 -16.90
CA THR A 217 -12.58 1.66 -15.53
C THR A 217 -11.17 1.87 -15.00
N PHE A 218 -10.15 1.66 -15.84
CA PHE A 218 -8.76 1.94 -15.48
C PHE A 218 -8.58 3.42 -15.10
N ILE A 219 -9.14 4.35 -15.88
CA ILE A 219 -9.11 5.78 -15.59
C ILE A 219 -9.81 6.07 -14.26
N ALA A 220 -11.05 5.58 -14.08
CA ALA A 220 -11.81 5.81 -12.86
C ALA A 220 -11.09 5.29 -11.60
N ILE A 221 -10.56 4.06 -11.65
CA ILE A 221 -9.84 3.44 -10.53
C ILE A 221 -8.50 4.14 -10.26
N THR A 222 -7.80 4.59 -11.31
CA THR A 222 -6.55 5.34 -11.16
C THR A 222 -6.79 6.69 -10.50
N THR A 223 -7.79 7.44 -10.96
CA THR A 223 -8.20 8.70 -10.33
C THR A 223 -8.61 8.48 -8.87
N LEU A 224 -9.40 7.42 -8.61
CA LEU A 224 -9.83 7.07 -7.25
C LEU A 224 -8.64 6.70 -6.34
N SER A 225 -7.62 6.04 -6.88
CA SER A 225 -6.38 5.74 -6.13
C SER A 225 -5.55 6.99 -5.82
N GLY A 226 -5.74 8.06 -6.59
CA GLY A 226 -5.13 9.36 -6.36
C GLY A 226 -5.49 10.02 -5.05
N PHE A 227 -6.68 9.71 -4.52
CA PHE A 227 -7.04 10.15 -3.17
C PHE A 227 -6.15 9.53 -2.10
N PHE A 228 -5.53 8.37 -2.35
CA PHE A 228 -4.61 7.71 -1.42
C PHE A 228 -3.16 8.13 -1.64
N PHE A 229 -2.67 8.05 -2.89
CA PHE A 229 -1.25 8.29 -3.21
C PHE A 229 -0.93 9.75 -3.58
N GLY A 230 -1.93 10.63 -3.62
CA GLY A 230 -1.81 12.01 -4.04
C GLY A 230 -1.90 12.22 -5.56
N PHE A 231 -2.12 13.47 -5.95
CA PHE A 231 -2.30 13.87 -7.35
C PHE A 231 -1.07 13.55 -8.23
N ASN A 232 0.14 13.71 -7.69
CA ASN A 232 1.38 13.41 -8.43
C ASN A 232 1.48 11.93 -8.83
N ALA A 233 1.01 11.02 -7.99
CA ALA A 233 0.98 9.59 -8.32
C ALA A 233 -0.02 9.28 -9.44
N VAL A 234 -1.16 9.99 -9.48
CA VAL A 234 -2.13 9.89 -10.59
C VAL A 234 -1.51 10.35 -11.90
N LEU A 235 -0.89 11.53 -11.90
CA LEU A 235 -0.21 12.09 -13.08
C LEU A 235 0.87 11.16 -13.60
N LEU A 236 1.68 10.58 -12.70
CA LEU A 236 2.68 9.58 -13.05
C LEU A 236 2.05 8.36 -13.70
N THR A 237 0.95 7.85 -13.13
CA THR A 237 0.24 6.69 -13.68
C THR A 237 -0.32 6.95 -15.06
N PHE A 238 -0.97 8.10 -15.27
CA PHE A 238 -1.51 8.46 -16.57
C PHE A 238 -0.41 8.71 -17.61
N SER A 239 0.68 9.35 -17.23
CA SER A 239 1.86 9.52 -18.10
C SER A 239 2.39 8.17 -18.58
N LEU A 240 2.52 7.20 -17.66
CA LEU A 240 2.98 5.85 -18.01
C LEU A 240 1.96 5.08 -18.84
N ALA A 241 0.66 5.23 -18.56
CA ALA A 241 -0.40 4.62 -19.35
C ALA A 241 -0.45 5.19 -20.78
N LEU A 242 -0.17 6.48 -20.94
CA LEU A 242 -0.08 7.15 -22.24
C LEU A 242 1.15 6.69 -23.02
N ILE A 243 2.33 6.63 -22.40
CA ILE A 243 3.55 6.07 -23.01
C ILE A 243 3.30 4.63 -23.45
N PHE A 244 2.68 3.83 -22.58
CA PHE A 244 2.27 2.46 -22.90
C PHE A 244 1.32 2.43 -24.10
N GLY A 245 0.29 3.28 -24.13
CA GLY A 245 -0.69 3.36 -25.22
C GLY A 245 -0.05 3.70 -26.56
N ILE A 246 0.80 4.72 -26.60
CA ILE A 246 1.55 5.11 -27.82
C ILE A 246 2.43 3.95 -28.30
N TRP A 247 3.15 3.31 -27.38
CA TRP A 247 4.05 2.21 -27.75
C TRP A 247 3.28 0.98 -28.26
N ALA A 248 2.13 0.66 -27.64
CA ALA A 248 1.26 -0.42 -28.08
C ALA A 248 0.63 -0.13 -29.46
N LEU A 249 0.27 1.13 -29.74
CA LEU A 249 -0.23 1.57 -31.05
C LEU A 249 0.84 1.45 -32.14
N GLN A 250 2.04 1.95 -31.89
CA GLN A 250 3.15 1.92 -32.85
C GLN A 250 3.64 0.49 -33.13
N SER A 251 3.71 -0.37 -32.11
CA SER A 251 4.18 -1.74 -32.29
C SER A 251 3.11 -2.65 -32.87
N GLY A 252 1.83 -2.31 -32.69
CA GLY A 252 0.69 -3.21 -32.87
C GLY A 252 0.45 -4.10 -31.64
N THR A 253 -0.81 -4.34 -31.29
CA THR A 253 -1.19 -5.00 -30.03
C THR A 253 -0.66 -6.43 -29.91
N LYS A 254 -0.75 -7.25 -30.97
CA LYS A 254 -0.30 -8.65 -30.98
C LYS A 254 1.22 -8.82 -30.79
N PRO A 255 2.09 -8.15 -31.59
CA PRO A 255 3.54 -8.24 -31.38
C PRO A 255 3.99 -7.56 -30.08
N PHE A 256 3.29 -6.54 -29.60
CA PHE A 256 3.56 -5.93 -28.30
C PHE A 256 3.32 -6.93 -27.16
N ILE A 257 2.17 -7.61 -27.17
CA ILE A 257 1.84 -8.70 -26.22
C ILE A 257 2.94 -9.78 -26.21
N LYS A 258 3.41 -10.20 -27.40
CA LYS A 258 4.48 -11.23 -27.51
C LYS A 258 5.81 -10.76 -26.90
N ASN A 259 6.08 -9.46 -26.91
CA ASN A 259 7.34 -8.86 -26.45
C ASN A 259 7.26 -8.22 -25.06
N ILE A 260 6.15 -8.39 -24.33
CA ILE A 260 5.93 -7.72 -23.05
C ILE A 260 6.98 -8.09 -21.99
N ALA A 261 7.38 -9.36 -21.95
CA ALA A 261 8.44 -9.88 -21.06
C ALA A 261 9.84 -9.40 -21.46
N GLY A 262 10.00 -8.89 -22.67
CA GLY A 262 11.24 -8.35 -23.22
C GLY A 262 11.34 -6.84 -23.01
N LYS A 263 11.07 -6.08 -24.08
CA LYS A 263 11.34 -4.64 -24.17
C LYS A 263 10.56 -3.84 -23.12
N TYR A 264 9.27 -4.12 -22.95
CA TYR A 264 8.44 -3.38 -22.00
C TYR A 264 8.87 -3.63 -20.55
N ALA A 265 9.10 -4.90 -20.17
CA ALA A 265 9.58 -5.22 -18.83
C ALA A 265 10.96 -4.62 -18.53
N ASN A 266 11.86 -4.57 -19.51
CA ASN A 266 13.14 -3.89 -19.34
C ASN A 266 12.97 -2.37 -19.14
N ALA A 267 12.11 -1.73 -19.93
CA ALA A 267 11.81 -0.31 -19.78
C ALA A 267 11.21 0.01 -18.41
N ALA A 268 10.30 -0.84 -17.91
CA ALA A 268 9.73 -0.71 -16.56
C ALA A 268 10.80 -0.79 -15.46
N VAL A 269 11.78 -1.70 -15.60
CA VAL A 269 12.90 -1.82 -14.66
C VAL A 269 13.79 -0.57 -14.70
N ILE A 270 14.16 -0.11 -15.90
CA ILE A 270 15.00 1.09 -16.09
C ILE A 270 14.31 2.33 -15.50
N PHE A 271 13.02 2.52 -15.81
CA PHE A 271 12.24 3.62 -15.29
C PHE A 271 12.22 3.65 -13.76
N ASN A 272 12.02 2.49 -13.13
CA ASN A 272 12.06 2.41 -11.67
C ASN A 272 13.46 2.62 -11.09
N ALA A 273 14.52 2.15 -11.75
CA ALA A 273 15.89 2.46 -11.32
C ALA A 273 16.14 3.98 -11.35
N ILE A 274 15.67 4.68 -12.38
CA ILE A 274 15.74 6.15 -12.47
C ILE A 274 14.95 6.80 -11.32
N LEU A 275 13.72 6.34 -11.04
CA LEU A 275 12.94 6.88 -9.92
C LEU A 275 13.63 6.69 -8.57
N VAL A 276 14.24 5.53 -8.32
CA VAL A 276 15.02 5.28 -7.10
C VAL A 276 16.21 6.23 -7.00
N ILE A 277 16.96 6.41 -8.09
CA ILE A 277 18.10 7.33 -8.15
C ILE A 277 17.64 8.77 -7.88
N LEU A 278 16.56 9.22 -8.51
CA LEU A 278 16.00 10.54 -8.30
C LEU A 278 15.50 10.74 -6.87
N PHE A 279 14.89 9.72 -6.26
CA PHE A 279 14.43 9.76 -4.88
C PHE A 279 15.61 9.86 -3.89
N ILE A 280 16.66 9.06 -4.09
CA ILE A 280 17.88 9.12 -3.27
C ILE A 280 18.56 10.48 -3.46
N GLY A 281 18.68 10.96 -4.69
CA GLY A 281 19.23 12.28 -5.00
C GLY A 281 18.43 13.39 -4.34
N PHE A 282 17.11 13.37 -4.45
CA PHE A 282 16.24 14.32 -3.78
C PHE A 282 16.50 14.33 -2.27
N TYR A 283 16.50 13.17 -1.60
CA TYR A 283 16.78 13.10 -0.16
C TYR A 283 18.19 13.53 0.22
N ALA A 284 19.19 13.25 -0.61
CA ALA A 284 20.59 13.61 -0.34
C ALA A 284 20.87 15.11 -0.53
N PHE A 285 20.11 15.77 -1.41
CA PHE A 285 20.30 17.19 -1.75
C PHE A 285 19.18 18.11 -1.27
N MET A 286 18.16 17.58 -0.60
CA MET A 286 17.13 18.41 0.03
C MET A 286 17.76 19.14 1.22
N PRO A 287 17.70 20.48 1.29
CA PRO A 287 18.12 21.18 2.50
C PRO A 287 17.29 20.65 3.66
N THR A 288 17.96 20.20 4.72
CA THR A 288 17.30 19.88 5.99
C THR A 288 16.74 21.17 6.56
N THR A 289 15.56 21.57 6.12
CA THR A 289 14.75 22.56 6.83
C THR A 289 14.27 21.90 8.10
N THR A 290 15.10 21.92 9.13
CA THR A 290 14.63 21.95 10.51
C THR A 290 13.79 23.22 10.63
N GLN A 291 12.50 23.13 10.29
CA GLN A 291 11.55 24.10 10.81
C GLN A 291 11.49 23.82 12.30
N ASP A 292 12.31 24.56 13.05
CA ASP A 292 12.06 24.78 14.47
C ASP A 292 10.64 25.36 14.55
N VAL A 293 9.68 24.50 14.90
CA VAL A 293 8.36 24.94 15.33
C VAL A 293 8.62 25.70 16.63
N GLN A 294 8.91 26.99 16.52
CA GLN A 294 8.88 27.90 17.65
C GLN A 294 7.42 27.93 18.12
N LEU A 295 7.12 27.13 19.14
CA LEU A 295 5.94 27.31 19.97
C LEU A 295 6.13 28.65 20.67
N THR A 296 5.63 29.72 20.06
CA THR A 296 5.46 31.00 20.73
C THR A 296 4.41 30.80 21.81
N ILE A 297 4.83 30.46 23.02
CA ILE A 297 4.00 30.55 24.21
C ILE A 297 3.86 32.05 24.47
N SER A 298 2.73 32.61 24.07
CA SER A 298 2.33 33.96 24.47
C SER A 298 1.91 33.90 25.93
N ASP A 299 2.84 34.14 26.84
CA ASP A 299 2.52 34.51 28.22
C ASP A 299 1.86 35.89 28.18
N THR A 300 0.55 35.95 28.37
CA THR A 300 -0.16 37.20 28.62
C THR A 300 -1.43 36.92 29.41
N GLU A 301 -1.30 36.98 30.74
CA GLU A 301 -2.17 37.75 31.65
C GLU A 301 -1.72 37.49 33.10
N ILE A 302 -0.62 38.13 33.52
CA ILE A 302 -0.49 38.51 34.92
C ILE A 302 -1.33 39.79 35.05
N ILE A 303 -2.60 39.63 35.40
CA ILE A 303 -3.38 40.74 35.95
C ILE A 303 -2.81 40.98 37.35
N GLU A 304 -1.81 41.87 37.43
CA GLU A 304 -1.42 42.49 38.69
C GLU A 304 -2.67 43.19 39.23
N THR A 305 -3.26 42.55 40.25
CA THR A 305 -4.25 43.19 41.09
C THR A 305 -3.52 44.31 41.80
N GLN A 306 -3.70 45.55 41.35
CA GLN A 306 -3.28 46.73 42.08
C GLN A 306 -3.99 46.74 43.44
N GLN A 307 -3.28 46.27 44.46
CA GLN A 307 -3.46 46.72 45.84
C GLN A 307 -2.26 47.59 46.19
N GLN A 308 -2.42 48.90 46.02
CA GLN A 308 -2.04 49.94 47.00
C GLN A 308 -2.54 51.30 46.53
#